data_AF-G5F357-F1
#
_entry.id   AF-G5F357-F1
#
_cell.length_a   1.000
_cell.length_b   1.000
_cell.length_c   1.000
_cell.angle_alpha   90.00
_cell.angle_beta   90.00
_cell.angle_gamma   90.00
#
_symmetry.space_group_name_H-M   'P 1'
#
loop_
_entity.id
_entity.type
_entity.pdbx_description
1 polymer ?
#
loop_
_entity_poly.entity_id
_entity_poly.type
_entity_poly.pdbx_seq_one_letter_code
_entity_poly.pdbx_strand_id
1 'polypeptide(L)' 'MERAGGILLPAFSLPGPGGIGGFGRTAREFVDFLARSRQRYWQLLPLTTTSYGDSPYQSFSAHAGNPNLVDLEGLVR' A
#
# COMPACT_ATOMS: atom_id res chain seq x y z
N MET A 1 -6.56 22.76 10.11
CA MET A 1 -5.47 21.77 9.91
C MET A 1 -4.19 22.35 10.49
N GLU A 2 -3.45 21.55 11.26
CA GLU A 2 -2.08 21.89 11.65
C GLU A 2 -1.09 21.62 10.51
N ARG A 3 0.05 22.32 10.50
CA ARG A 3 1.13 22.05 9.53
C ARG A 3 1.65 20.62 9.71
N ALA A 4 1.82 19.91 8.60
CA ALA A 4 2.24 18.51 8.59
C ALA A 4 2.84 18.14 7.23
N GLY A 5 3.74 17.16 7.22
CA GLY A 5 4.29 16.54 6.01
C GLY A 5 3.81 15.10 5.83
N GLY A 6 4.00 14.57 4.63
CA GLY A 6 3.69 13.19 4.29
C GLY A 6 4.39 12.72 3.02
N ILE A 7 4.26 11.43 2.72
CA ILE A 7 4.80 10.80 1.51
C ILE A 7 3.66 10.16 0.71
N LEU A 8 3.68 10.39 -0.60
CA LEU A 8 2.90 9.62 -1.57
C LEU A 8 3.72 8.39 -1.96
N LEU A 9 3.23 7.21 -1.63
CA LEU A 9 3.84 5.94 -2.05
C LEU A 9 2.72 4.91 -2.24
N PRO A 10 2.47 4.40 -3.46
CA PRO A 10 1.52 3.31 -3.66
C PRO A 10 1.97 2.05 -2.90
N ALA A 11 1.04 1.30 -2.29
CA ALA A 11 1.38 0.09 -1.52
C ALA A 11 2.14 -0.96 -2.36
N PHE A 12 1.78 -1.10 -3.63
CA PHE A 12 2.44 -2.02 -4.57
C PHE A 12 3.91 -1.66 -4.88
N SER A 13 4.35 -0.43 -4.57
CA SER A 13 5.73 0.02 -4.74
C SER A 13 6.64 -0.32 -3.55
N LEU A 14 6.09 -0.84 -2.45
CA LEU A 14 6.89 -1.29 -1.33
C LEU A 14 7.75 -2.49 -1.75
N PRO A 15 8.98 -2.61 -1.21
CA PRO A 15 9.78 -3.82 -1.41
C PRO A 15 9.08 -5.01 -0.75
N GLY A 16 9.23 -6.20 -1.31
CA GLY A 16 8.66 -7.41 -0.73
C GLY A 16 8.95 -8.64 -1.58
N PRO A 17 8.83 -9.84 -0.99
CA PRO A 17 8.83 -11.08 -1.75
C PRO A 17 7.56 -11.15 -2.63
N GLY A 18 7.62 -11.88 -3.75
CA GLY A 18 6.43 -12.12 -4.60
C GLY A 18 6.21 -11.12 -5.75
N GLY A 19 7.18 -10.25 -6.04
CA GLY A 19 7.17 -9.40 -7.25
C GLY A 19 6.29 -8.16 -7.18
N ILE A 20 5.52 -7.97 -6.10
CA ILE A 20 4.70 -6.79 -5.83
C ILE A 20 4.67 -6.48 -4.33
N GLY A 21 4.65 -5.20 -3.98
CA GLY A 21 4.47 -4.77 -2.58
C GLY A 21 3.05 -5.03 -2.07
N GLY A 22 2.90 -5.12 -0.74
CA GLY A 22 1.61 -5.37 -0.11
C GLY A 22 1.59 -4.97 1.36
N PHE A 23 0.52 -5.31 2.06
CA PHE A 23 0.30 -4.95 3.47
C PHE A 23 0.95 -5.94 4.45
N GLY A 24 2.22 -6.26 4.20
CA GLY A 24 3.02 -7.17 5.03
C GLY A 24 4.01 -6.47 5.95
N ARG A 25 5.14 -7.14 6.25
CA ARG A 25 6.21 -6.61 7.12
C ARG A 25 6.74 -5.25 6.65
N THR A 26 7.03 -5.12 5.35
CA THR A 26 7.63 -3.90 4.79
C THR A 26 6.70 -2.69 4.83
N ALA A 27 5.37 -2.90 4.79
CA ALA A 27 4.41 -1.82 5.01
C ALA A 27 4.45 -1.30 6.46
N ARG A 28 4.61 -2.19 7.46
CA ARG A 28 4.77 -1.80 8.87
C ARG A 28 6.08 -1.05 9.09
N GLU A 29 7.17 -1.56 8.52
CA GLU A 29 8.49 -0.89 8.54
C GLU A 29 8.44 0.50 7.87
N PHE A 30 7.66 0.66 6.80
CA PHE A 30 7.46 1.95 6.17
C PHE A 30 6.67 2.92 7.06
N VAL A 31 5.65 2.45 7.77
CA VAL A 31 4.94 3.27 8.77
C VAL A 31 5.87 3.67 9.92
N ASP A 32 6.71 2.76 10.39
CA ASP A 32 7.73 3.08 11.41
C ASP A 32 8.73 4.12 10.90
N PHE A 33 9.14 4.02 9.62
CA PHE A 33 9.96 5.03 8.96
C PHE A 33 9.28 6.41 8.91
N LEU A 34 7.99 6.47 8.55
CA LEU A 34 7.23 7.72 8.53
C LEU A 34 7.16 8.34 9.93
N ALA A 35 6.86 7.54 10.95
CA ALA A 35 6.81 7.98 12.34
C ALA A 35 8.16 8.53 12.82
N ARG A 36 9.26 7.79 12.58
CA ARG A 36 10.64 8.22 12.89
C ARG A 36 11.04 9.49 12.15
N SER A 37 10.52 9.69 10.94
CA SER A 37 10.77 10.85 10.08
C SER A 37 9.81 12.01 10.32
N ARG A 38 8.95 11.92 11.36
CA ARG A 38 7.91 12.90 11.70
C ARG A 38 6.94 13.22 10.54
N GLN A 39 6.77 12.29 9.60
CA GLN A 39 5.73 12.37 8.59
C GLN A 39 4.40 11.93 9.22
N ARG A 40 3.33 12.72 9.00
CA ARG A 40 2.01 12.44 9.58
C ARG A 40 1.05 11.78 8.59
N TYR A 41 1.35 11.85 7.29
CA TYR A 41 0.48 11.29 6.25
C TYR A 41 1.23 10.31 5.36
N TRP A 42 0.55 9.22 5.05
CA TRP A 42 0.88 8.34 3.94
C TRP A 42 -0.26 8.43 2.93
N GLN A 43 0.03 8.99 1.76
CA GLN A 43 -0.94 9.01 0.67
C GLN A 43 -0.76 7.76 -0.20
N LEU A 44 -1.87 7.07 -0.45
CA LEU A 44 -1.96 5.89 -1.29
C LEU A 44 -2.70 6.22 -2.60
N LEU A 45 -2.50 5.37 -3.61
CA LEU A 45 -3.42 5.28 -4.76
C LEU A 45 -4.64 4.41 -4.38
N PRO A 46 -5.70 4.37 -5.21
CA PRO A 46 -6.84 3.50 -4.91
C PRO A 46 -6.41 2.05 -4.66
N LEU A 47 -6.98 1.44 -3.63
CA LEU A 47 -6.65 0.09 -3.18
C LEU A 47 -7.53 -0.99 -3.82
N THR A 48 -8.34 -0.59 -4.80
CA THR A 48 -9.30 -1.47 -5.44
C THR A 48 -8.64 -2.43 -6.42
N THR A 49 -9.34 -3.51 -6.76
CA THR A 49 -8.90 -4.46 -7.79
C THR A 49 -8.51 -3.75 -9.09
N THR A 50 -7.39 -4.14 -9.71
CA THR A 50 -7.01 -3.64 -11.02
C THR A 50 -7.60 -4.49 -12.13
N SER A 51 -8.01 -3.85 -13.23
CA SER A 51 -8.41 -4.53 -14.47
C SER A 51 -7.22 -4.68 -15.42
N TYR A 52 -7.49 -5.03 -16.68
CA TYR A 52 -6.50 -5.03 -17.74
C TYR A 52 -5.86 -3.64 -17.86
N GLY A 53 -4.52 -3.58 -17.80
CA GLY A 53 -3.74 -2.35 -17.82
C GLY A 53 -3.25 -1.88 -16.45
N ASP A 54 -3.56 -2.63 -15.37
CA ASP A 54 -3.00 -2.47 -14.02
C ASP A 54 -3.19 -1.09 -13.37
N SER A 55 -4.08 -0.26 -13.95
CA SER A 55 -4.40 1.06 -13.42
C SER A 55 -5.23 0.91 -12.14
N PRO A 56 -4.81 1.50 -11.00
CA PRO A 56 -5.59 1.48 -9.77
C PRO A 56 -6.89 2.30 -9.91
N TYR A 57 -7.03 3.12 -10.95
CA TYR A 57 -8.23 3.88 -11.26
C TYR A 57 -9.24 3.14 -12.13
N GLN A 58 -8.90 1.94 -12.61
CA GLN A 58 -9.76 1.11 -13.44
C GLN A 58 -10.04 -0.22 -12.74
N SER A 59 -11.13 -0.24 -11.97
CA SER A 59 -11.54 -1.38 -11.15
C SER A 59 -12.90 -1.92 -11.55
N PHE A 60 -13.10 -3.23 -11.36
CA PHE A 60 -14.40 -3.89 -11.46
C PHE A 60 -15.31 -3.62 -10.24
N SER A 61 -14.76 -3.03 -9.18
CA SER A 61 -15.49 -2.71 -7.95
C SER A 61 -15.00 -1.42 -7.31
N ALA A 62 -15.93 -0.60 -6.85
CA ALA A 62 -15.63 0.58 -6.04
C ALA A 62 -15.33 0.25 -4.56
N HIS A 63 -15.53 -1.01 -4.13
CA HIS A 63 -15.46 -1.41 -2.72
C HIS A 63 -14.43 -2.52 -2.46
N ALA A 64 -14.22 -3.44 -3.40
CA ALA A 64 -13.36 -4.60 -3.19
C ALA A 64 -11.88 -4.18 -3.22
N GLY A 65 -11.10 -4.68 -2.26
CA GLY A 65 -9.64 -4.49 -2.22
C GLY A 65 -8.91 -5.36 -3.25
N ASN A 66 -7.71 -4.94 -3.66
CA ASN A 66 -6.86 -5.69 -4.57
C ASN A 66 -6.20 -6.90 -3.88
N PRO A 67 -6.47 -8.15 -4.30
CA PRO A 67 -5.87 -9.35 -3.73
C PRO A 67 -4.34 -9.38 -3.79
N ASN A 68 -3.75 -8.68 -4.76
CA ASN A 68 -2.29 -8.64 -4.92
C ASN A 68 -1.57 -7.94 -3.76
N LEU A 69 -2.30 -7.18 -2.93
CA LEU A 69 -1.74 -6.47 -1.78
C LEU A 69 -1.78 -7.30 -0.48
N VAL A 70 -2.25 -8.55 -0.53
CA VAL A 70 -2.37 -9.43 0.64
C VAL A 70 -0.99 -9.96 1.07
N ASP A 71 -0.73 -9.93 2.37
CA ASP A 71 0.48 -10.52 2.97
C ASP A 71 0.38 -12.04 3.00
N LEU A 72 0.97 -12.70 1.99
CA LEU A 72 0.97 -14.16 1.88
C LEU A 72 1.77 -14.84 3.00
N GLU A 73 2.87 -14.23 3.47
CA GLU A 73 3.63 -14.79 4.60
C GLU A 73 2.77 -14.82 5.88
N GLY A 74 1.91 -13.81 6.05
CA GLY A 74 0.96 -13.73 7.16
C GLY A 74 -0.11 -14.81 7.14
N LEU A 75 -0.42 -15.42 5.98
CA LEU A 75 -1.43 -16.48 5.86
C LEU A 75 -0.93 -17.88 6.20
N VAL A 76 0.39 -18.12 6.11
CA VAL A 76 1.00 -19.44 6.34
C VAL A 76 1.32 -19.68 7.82
N ARG A 77 0.94 -18.75 8.70
CA ARG A 77 1.34 -18.73 10.10
C ARG A 77 0.31 -19.32 11.04
#